data_AF-R7K997-F1
#
_entry.id   AF-R7K997-F1
#
_cell.length_a   1.000
_cell.length_b   1.000
_cell.length_c   1.000
_cell.angle_alpha   90.00
_cell.angle_beta   90.00
_cell.angle_gamma   90.00
#
_symmetry.space_group_name_H-M   'P 1'
#
loop_
_entity.id
_entity.type
_entity.pdbx_description
1 polymer ?
#
loop_
_entity_poly.entity_id
_entity_poly.type
_entity_poly.pdbx_seq_one_letter_code
_entity_poly.pdbx_strand_id
1 'polypeptide(L)' 'MIETIKTRLKEEIKNSGLTTVEIAKRVGISPEMVTQYVTTKKLPKLDTFARLCKELDVSADYILGLSDE' A
#
# COMPACT_ATOMS: atom_id res chain seq x y z
N MET A 1 -3.03 -1.01 -15.70
CA MET A 1 -1.79 -1.47 -15.04
C MET A 1 -1.64 -0.84 -13.65
N ILE A 2 -1.50 0.49 -13.50
CA ILE A 2 -1.39 1.14 -12.17
C ILE A 2 -2.67 1.01 -11.33
N GLU A 3 -3.84 0.93 -11.96
CA GLU A 3 -5.13 0.78 -11.27
C GLU A 3 -5.25 -0.55 -10.54
N THR A 4 -4.78 -1.66 -11.12
CA THR A 4 -4.76 -2.98 -10.48
C THR A 4 -3.92 -2.98 -9.21
N ILE A 5 -2.74 -2.35 -9.27
CA ILE A 5 -1.82 -2.22 -8.14
C ILE A 5 -2.49 -1.50 -6.98
N LYS A 6 -3.28 -0.47 -7.29
CA LYS A 6 -4.03 0.28 -6.29
C LYS A 6 -5.17 -0.47 -5.69
N THR A 7 -5.93 -1.19 -6.52
CA THR A 7 -7.02 -2.00 -6.03
C THR A 7 -6.48 -3.06 -5.07
N ARG A 8 -5.46 -3.81 -5.46
CA ARG A 8 -4.82 -4.79 -4.57
C ARG A 8 -4.24 -4.16 -3.31
N LEU A 9 -3.46 -3.08 -3.41
CA LEU A 9 -2.93 -2.39 -2.23
C LEU A 9 -4.03 -1.90 -1.29
N LYS A 10 -5.10 -1.35 -1.84
CA LYS A 10 -6.25 -0.86 -1.05
C LYS A 10 -6.99 -2.01 -0.38
N GLU A 11 -7.18 -3.12 -1.08
CA GLU A 11 -7.78 -4.33 -0.52
C GLU A 11 -6.93 -4.89 0.61
N GLU A 12 -5.62 -4.97 0.42
CA GLU A 12 -4.69 -5.49 1.44
C GLU A 12 -4.59 -4.59 2.66
N ILE A 13 -4.60 -3.27 2.47
CA ILE A 13 -4.74 -2.30 3.56
C ILE A 13 -6.04 -2.52 4.34
N LYS A 14 -7.14 -2.81 3.63
CA LYS A 14 -8.46 -3.05 4.24
C LYS A 14 -8.53 -4.41 4.93
N ASN A 15 -7.93 -5.45 4.35
CA ASN A 15 -7.82 -6.81 4.89
C ASN A 15 -6.95 -6.84 6.14
N SER A 16 -5.87 -6.06 6.14
CA SER A 16 -4.99 -5.90 7.31
C SER A 16 -5.70 -5.26 8.51
N GLY A 17 -6.85 -4.62 8.30
CA GLY A 17 -7.63 -3.97 9.36
C GLY A 17 -6.98 -2.71 9.94
N LEU A 18 -5.88 -2.26 9.34
CA LEU A 18 -5.13 -1.09 9.79
C LEU A 18 -5.76 0.19 9.22
N THR A 19 -5.78 1.24 10.04
CA THR A 19 -6.17 2.58 9.58
C THR A 19 -5.01 3.25 8.84
N THR A 20 -5.33 4.24 7.99
CA THR A 20 -4.30 5.03 7.29
C THR A 20 -3.32 5.70 8.26
N VAL A 21 -3.76 6.02 9.48
CA VAL A 21 -2.92 6.59 10.55
C VAL A 21 -1.96 5.55 11.13
N GLU A 22 -2.42 4.32 11.39
CA GLU A 22 -1.58 3.21 11.84
C GLU A 22 -0.50 2.89 10.81
N ILE A 23 -0.90 2.75 9.54
CA ILE A 23 0.03 2.47 8.43
C ILE A 23 1.05 3.61 8.30
N ALA A 24 0.60 4.85 8.36
CA ALA A 24 1.47 6.01 8.30
C ALA A 24 2.52 5.99 9.40
N LYS A 25 2.11 5.69 10.63
CA LYS A 25 2.99 5.61 11.80
C LYS A 25 4.00 4.47 11.69
N ARG A 26 3.57 3.30 11.21
CA ARG A 26 4.41 2.11 11.00
C ARG A 26 5.44 2.29 9.88
N VAL A 27 4.99 2.85 8.76
CA VAL A 27 5.81 3.10 7.56
C VAL A 27 6.73 4.32 7.75
N GLY A 28 6.38 5.22 8.67
CA GLY A 28 7.11 6.45 8.96
C GLY A 28 6.82 7.57 7.96
N ILE A 29 5.56 7.68 7.50
CA ILE A 29 5.09 8.71 6.58
C ILE A 29 3.88 9.45 7.17
N SER A 30 3.45 10.54 6.53
CA SER A 30 2.25 11.25 6.94
C SER A 30 0.97 10.49 6.54
N PRO A 31 -0.10 10.53 7.36
CA PRO A 31 -1.39 9.89 7.04
C PRO A 31 -2.04 10.43 5.76
N GLU A 32 -1.75 11.69 5.40
CA GLU A 32 -2.15 12.27 4.12
C GLU A 32 -1.49 11.58 2.93
N MET A 33 -0.23 11.14 3.04
CA MET A 33 0.45 10.39 1.99
C MET A 33 -0.24 9.05 1.75
N VAL A 34 -0.57 8.34 2.84
CA VAL A 34 -1.30 7.07 2.75
C VAL A 34 -2.66 7.26 2.09
N THR A 35 -3.41 8.28 2.52
CA THR A 35 -4.69 8.66 1.91
C THR A 35 -4.53 9.00 0.43
N GLN A 36 -3.47 9.72 0.04
CA GLN A 36 -3.16 9.98 -1.36
C GLN A 36 -2.95 8.67 -2.13
N TYR A 37 -2.24 7.69 -1.60
CA TYR A 37 -2.03 6.42 -2.30
C TYR A 37 -3.32 5.64 -2.55
N VAL A 38 -4.26 5.70 -1.59
CA VAL A 38 -5.56 5.01 -1.66
C VAL A 38 -6.58 5.76 -2.51
N THR A 39 -6.62 7.08 -2.44
CA THR A 39 -7.68 7.92 -3.03
C THR A 39 -7.26 8.59 -4.33
N THR A 40 -6.01 9.05 -4.45
CA THR A 40 -5.54 9.73 -5.67
C THR A 40 -4.88 8.76 -6.65
N LYS A 41 -4.37 9.24 -7.79
CA LYS A 41 -3.61 8.45 -8.79
C LYS A 41 -2.09 8.36 -8.53
N LYS A 42 -1.61 8.87 -7.39
CA LYS A 42 -0.20 8.83 -6.97
C LYS A 42 0.21 7.47 -6.38
N LEU A 43 1.39 6.97 -6.73
CA LEU A 43 1.96 5.74 -6.18
C LEU A 43 2.96 6.07 -5.06
N PRO A 44 3.12 5.18 -4.06
CA PRO A 44 4.21 5.30 -3.11
C PRO A 44 5.56 5.18 -3.84
N LYS A 45 6.59 5.83 -3.29
CA LYS A 45 7.96 5.58 -3.74
C LYS A 45 8.36 4.15 -3.41
N LEU A 46 9.36 3.61 -4.11
CA LEU A 46 9.85 2.24 -3.90
C LEU A 46 10.16 1.95 -2.42
N ASP A 47 10.80 2.90 -1.72
CA ASP A 47 11.09 2.79 -0.28
C ASP A 47 9.82 2.68 0.57
N THR A 48 8.85 3.58 0.36
CA THR A 48 7.57 3.57 1.07
C THR A 48 6.74 2.32 0.75
N PHE A 49 6.80 1.87 -0.51
CA PHE A 49 6.12 0.69 -0.98
C PHE A 49 6.68 -0.58 -0.32
N ALA A 50 8.00 -0.74 -0.29
CA ALA A 50 8.65 -1.87 0.38
C ALA A 50 8.30 -1.93 1.88
N ARG A 51 8.25 -0.77 2.55
CA ARG A 51 7.80 -0.68 3.94
C ARG A 51 6.33 -1.04 4.11
N LEU A 52 5.46 -0.54 3.23
CA LEU A 52 4.03 -0.89 3.21
C LEU A 52 3.84 -2.39 3.06
N CYS A 53 4.48 -3.00 2.07
CA CYS A 53 4.44 -4.45 1.83
C CYS A 53 4.90 -5.23 3.07
N LYS A 54 5.99 -4.80 3.69
CA LYS A 54 6.50 -5.41 4.91
C LYS A 54 5.55 -5.28 6.11
N GLU A 55 4.92 -4.12 6.29
CA GLU A 55 4.00 -3.88 7.41
C GLU A 55 2.63 -4.53 7.22
N LEU A 56 2.20 -4.68 5.97
CA LEU A 56 0.95 -5.34 5.59
C LEU A 56 1.13 -6.87 5.44
N ASP A 57 2.36 -7.37 5.59
CA ASP A 57 2.72 -8.78 5.36
C ASP A 57 2.28 -9.28 3.98
N VAL A 58 2.44 -8.44 2.96
CA VAL A 58 2.03 -8.73 1.58
C VAL A 58 3.20 -8.67 0.60
N SER A 59 3.24 -9.60 -0.34
CA SER A 59 4.22 -9.63 -1.41
C SER A 59 4.07 -8.42 -2.34
N ALA A 60 5.18 -7.71 -2.55
CA ALA A 60 5.29 -6.64 -3.55
C ALA A 60 4.86 -7.12 -4.93
N ASP A 61 5.18 -8.36 -5.28
CA ASP A 61 4.90 -8.98 -6.57
C ASP A 61 3.39 -9.16 -6.81
N TYR A 62 2.67 -9.62 -5.78
CA TYR A 62 1.21 -9.70 -5.76
C TYR A 62 0.57 -8.31 -5.96
N ILE A 63 1.04 -7.32 -5.20
CA ILE A 63 0.53 -5.94 -5.32
C ILE A 63 0.85 -5.36 -6.70
N LEU A 64 2.04 -5.61 -7.26
CA LEU A 64 2.43 -5.12 -8.58
C LEU A 64 1.70 -5.84 -9.73
N GLY A 65 0.98 -6.94 -9.44
CA GLY A 65 0.34 -7.79 -10.43
C GLY A 65 1.35 -8.54 -11.29
N LEU A 66 2.54 -8.78 -10.76
CA LEU A 66 3.58 -9.59 -11.37
C LEU A 66 3.35 -11.08 -11.06
N SER A 67 2.63 -11.38 -9.97
CA SER A 67 2.16 -12.72 -9.59
C SER A 67 0.71 -12.69 -9.08
N ASP A 68 0.07 -13.85 -9.19
CA ASP A 68 -1.23 -14.16 -8.59
C ASP A 68 -1.11 -14.95 -7.28
N GLU A 69 0.13 -15.18 -6.80
CA GLU A 69 0.48 -15.88 -5.57
C GLU A 69 0.98 -14.95 -4.46
#